data_AF-I4B8F5-F1
#
_entry.id   AF-I4B8F5-F1
#
_cell.length_a   1.000
_cell.length_b   1.000
_cell.length_c   1.000
_cell.angle_alpha   90.00
_cell.angle_beta   90.00
_cell.angle_gamma   90.00
#
_symmetry.space_group_name_H-M   'P 1'
#
loop_
_entity.id
_entity.type
_entity.pdbx_description
1 polymer ?
#
loop_
_entity_poly.entity_id
_entity_poly.type
_entity_poly.pdbx_seq_one_letter_code
_entity_poly.pdbx_strand_id
1 'polypeptide(L)'
;MATKTPGGEKRKGRILPLFAGLRRRRAEPDATVQQTGTQLFRQMVSYVRDRAKERHIGWSLIPALVTLRIVATENLRAIRTAFENGISAEKPVHPDLLAEFLEMRRYFTAAVVYKAAENWKPQHAERKQARVIDDLLDDLQFLSENNAWDWVSFHETEFEFFLQIANMSRFTTARFVLNRIRRDYLDSVLAYNKNFWNMQNAVGVYRTVLKLIREGRPAEAEGEILQFFTQNDLAIVQYYTSQVSAKGFEITPQQYRETDRPVYASPMAELSETEIARVVRNALAEDKASADITTQAIFAAPARAGGRIFVKSDCVVCGVNVALQTFRYFDQGMQFQVEAADGDTLKAGATVLRLNGDIRAILRGERVALNFLAFMSSIATRTNRVQLNASQYGVRVLDTRKTVPMLRSVSKYSVVKGGGLNHRHDLSEMGLIKDNHIAQAGSVTAAILAFKRHAPFTPLEVEVDTLAQLAEALPLKPEMVLLDNMDNATMAEAMKMIRAANLTNGTKITAEASGGFTLDNLDRLKNTGVDYVSLGSITNVIEPPDFSLEILD
;
A
#
# COMPACT_ATOMS: atom_id res chain seq x y z
N MET A 1 45.90 -48.25 -17.85
CA MET A 1 45.51 -47.44 -19.02
C MET A 1 44.17 -46.79 -18.67
N ALA A 2 44.13 -45.54 -18.18
CA ALA A 2 44.19 -44.28 -18.95
C ALA A 2 43.17 -44.31 -20.11
N THR A 3 42.09 -43.52 -20.08
CA THR A 3 42.05 -42.08 -20.46
C THR A 3 40.90 -41.37 -19.72
N LYS A 4 41.12 -40.29 -18.94
CA LYS A 4 41.33 -38.85 -19.26
C LYS A 4 40.14 -38.11 -19.90
N THR A 5 39.65 -37.11 -19.15
CA THR A 5 38.66 -36.05 -19.42
C THR A 5 39.12 -35.00 -20.47
N PRO A 6 38.21 -34.13 -20.93
CA PRO A 6 38.22 -32.71 -20.53
C PRO A 6 36.82 -32.27 -20.01
N GLY A 7 36.62 -31.50 -18.93
CA GLY A 7 37.21 -30.20 -18.56
C GLY A 7 36.24 -29.08 -19.01
N GLY A 8 35.35 -28.56 -18.13
CA GLY A 8 35.40 -27.19 -17.56
C GLY A 8 34.81 -26.14 -18.53
N GLU A 9 33.81 -25.30 -18.24
CA GLU A 9 33.54 -24.45 -17.07
C GLU A 9 32.03 -24.22 -16.87
N LYS A 10 31.50 -24.47 -15.67
CA LYS A 10 30.29 -23.76 -15.20
C LYS A 10 30.78 -22.53 -14.45
N ARG A 11 30.49 -21.33 -14.99
CA ARG A 11 30.74 -20.05 -14.32
C ARG A 11 30.15 -20.08 -12.91
N LYS A 12 31.02 -20.12 -11.89
CA LYS A 12 30.65 -19.79 -10.51
C LYS A 12 30.15 -18.34 -10.53
N GLY A 13 28.85 -18.14 -10.33
CA GLY A 13 28.32 -16.84 -9.96
C GLY A 13 28.98 -16.43 -8.65
N ARG A 14 29.85 -15.41 -8.69
CA ARG A 14 30.35 -14.76 -7.49
C ARG A 14 29.16 -14.21 -6.73
N ILE A 15 28.92 -14.70 -5.51
CA ILE A 15 28.12 -13.97 -4.53
C ILE A 15 28.96 -12.73 -4.19
N LEU A 16 28.50 -11.56 -4.61
CA LEU A 16 29.04 -10.29 -4.15
C LEU A 16 28.89 -10.23 -2.62
N PRO A 17 29.98 -10.04 -1.86
CA PRO A 17 29.87 -9.91 -0.41
C PRO A 17 29.21 -8.57 -0.11
N LEU A 18 27.93 -8.60 0.27
CA LEU A 18 27.09 -7.46 0.65
C LEU A 18 27.54 -6.72 1.93
N PHE A 19 28.74 -7.03 2.46
CA PHE A 19 29.25 -6.48 3.73
C PHE A 19 30.75 -6.17 3.75
N ALA A 20 31.39 -5.92 2.59
CA ALA A 20 32.71 -5.30 2.59
C ALA A 20 32.58 -3.78 2.85
N GLY A 21 32.34 -3.38 4.11
CA GLY A 21 32.23 -1.95 4.43
C GLY A 21 31.83 -1.54 5.84
N LEU A 22 31.57 -2.45 6.78
CA LEU A 22 31.27 -2.05 8.17
C LEU A 22 32.56 -1.85 8.98
N ARG A 23 33.15 -0.65 8.89
CA ARG A 23 34.09 -0.10 9.89
C ARG A 23 33.53 1.21 10.48
N ARG A 24 33.79 1.40 11.78
CA ARG A 24 33.34 2.55 12.61
C ARG A 24 33.87 3.90 12.07
N ARG A 25 32.97 4.89 12.10
CA ARG A 25 32.99 6.30 11.60
C ARG A 25 34.31 7.08 11.62
N ARG A 26 34.47 7.95 10.60
CA ARG A 26 34.53 9.42 10.76
C ARG A 26 34.25 10.19 9.45
N ALA A 27 33.31 11.16 9.56
CA ALA A 27 32.95 12.32 8.71
C ALA A 27 32.55 12.12 7.22
N GLU A 28 31.42 12.76 6.86
CA GLU A 28 30.71 12.90 5.56
C GLU A 28 31.48 13.74 4.51
N PRO A 29 31.10 13.80 3.20
CA PRO A 29 29.76 13.54 2.60
C PRO A 29 29.71 12.77 1.26
N ASP A 30 28.60 12.07 0.98
CA ASP A 30 27.92 12.12 -0.33
C ASP A 30 26.53 11.43 -0.28
N ALA A 31 25.52 12.14 -0.80
CA ALA A 31 24.11 11.78 -0.68
C ALA A 31 23.68 10.71 -1.70
N THR A 32 24.03 9.46 -1.44
CA THR A 32 23.19 8.33 -1.88
C THR A 32 21.94 8.30 -1.00
N VAL A 33 20.74 8.32 -1.59
CA VAL A 33 19.49 8.06 -0.85
C VAL A 33 19.56 6.63 -0.32
N GLN A 34 20.10 6.46 0.89
CA GLN A 34 20.01 5.23 1.65
C GLN A 34 18.54 5.09 2.06
N GLN A 35 17.82 4.15 1.43
CA GLN A 35 16.55 3.69 1.99
C GLN A 35 16.81 3.25 3.43
N THR A 36 16.06 3.84 4.37
CA THR A 36 16.20 3.46 5.77
C THR A 36 15.65 2.06 5.96
N GLY A 37 16.23 1.26 6.87
CA GLY A 37 15.73 -0.11 7.14
C GLY A 37 14.24 -0.15 7.50
N THR A 38 13.72 0.95 8.07
CA THR A 38 12.29 1.18 8.34
C THR A 38 11.42 1.31 7.09
N GLN A 39 11.89 1.99 6.04
CA GLN A 39 11.14 2.12 4.78
C GLN A 39 11.04 0.77 4.08
N LEU A 40 12.15 0.01 4.07
CA LEU A 40 12.17 -1.35 3.52
C LEU A 40 11.24 -2.29 4.30
N PHE A 41 11.19 -2.15 5.63
CA PHE A 41 10.28 -2.90 6.48
C PHE A 41 8.81 -2.64 6.13
N ARG A 42 8.40 -1.37 6.04
CA ARG A 42 7.02 -0.99 5.73
C ARG A 42 6.53 -1.51 4.39
N GLN A 43 7.36 -1.37 3.36
CA GLN A 43 7.07 -1.93 2.05
C GLN A 43 6.88 -3.45 2.12
N MET A 44 7.65 -4.11 2.98
CA MET A 44 7.56 -5.55 3.18
C MET A 44 6.30 -5.98 3.95
N VAL A 45 5.92 -5.23 4.98
CA VAL A 45 4.67 -5.45 5.72
C VAL A 45 3.47 -5.33 4.77
N SER A 46 3.45 -4.28 3.93
CA SER A 46 2.40 -4.14 2.91
C SER A 46 2.41 -5.33 1.95
N TYR A 47 3.59 -5.70 1.42
CA TYR A 47 3.69 -6.82 0.49
C TYR A 47 3.18 -8.14 1.09
N VAL A 48 3.53 -8.47 2.33
CA VAL A 48 3.04 -9.70 2.99
C VAL A 48 1.54 -9.63 3.25
N ARG A 49 1.04 -8.48 3.72
CA ARG A 49 -0.39 -8.26 3.94
C ARG A 49 -1.20 -8.41 2.66
N ASP A 50 -0.77 -7.77 1.59
CA ASP A 50 -1.50 -7.73 0.32
C ASP A 50 -1.52 -9.14 -0.32
N ARG A 51 -0.39 -9.87 -0.26
CA ARG A 51 -0.33 -11.27 -0.70
C ARG A 51 -1.13 -12.25 0.16
N ALA A 52 -1.21 -12.01 1.46
CA ALA A 52 -2.08 -12.79 2.34
C ALA A 52 -3.56 -12.57 1.98
N LYS A 53 -3.98 -11.31 1.78
CA LYS A 53 -5.34 -10.94 1.36
C LYS A 53 -5.72 -11.52 -0.01
N GLU A 54 -4.79 -11.55 -0.96
CA GLU A 54 -5.00 -12.13 -2.29
C GLU A 54 -5.10 -13.66 -2.29
N ARG A 55 -4.86 -14.35 -1.17
CA ARG A 55 -4.82 -15.83 -1.05
C ARG A 55 -3.81 -16.52 -2.00
N HIS A 56 -2.97 -15.72 -2.67
CA HIS A 56 -1.93 -16.13 -3.62
C HIS A 56 -0.56 -16.19 -2.93
N ILE A 57 -0.33 -17.25 -2.15
CA ILE A 57 0.90 -17.41 -1.39
C ILE A 57 1.76 -18.49 -2.06
N GLY A 58 2.78 -18.07 -2.82
CA GLY A 58 3.72 -18.94 -3.55
C GLY A 58 5.19 -18.58 -3.31
N TRP A 59 6.10 -19.15 -4.11
CA TRP A 59 7.56 -18.94 -4.03
C TRP A 59 8.01 -17.46 -4.11
N SER A 60 7.14 -16.57 -4.59
CA SER A 60 7.31 -15.11 -4.62
C SER A 60 7.39 -14.45 -3.24
N LEU A 61 7.07 -15.17 -2.15
CA LEU A 61 7.18 -14.66 -0.78
C LEU A 61 8.58 -14.86 -0.17
N ILE A 62 9.45 -15.65 -0.79
CA ILE A 62 10.75 -16.03 -0.20
C ILE A 62 11.69 -14.84 0.04
N PRO A 63 11.88 -13.90 -0.90
CA PRO A 63 12.70 -12.70 -0.66
C PRO A 63 12.12 -11.81 0.44
N ALA A 64 10.79 -11.75 0.52
CA ALA A 64 10.07 -11.02 1.56
C ALA A 64 10.34 -11.63 2.94
N LEU A 65 10.25 -12.95 3.05
CA LEU A 65 10.49 -13.71 4.26
C LEU A 65 11.94 -13.67 4.75
N VAL A 66 12.92 -13.63 3.84
CA VAL A 66 14.35 -13.46 4.19
C VAL A 66 14.64 -12.06 4.70
N THR A 67 14.00 -11.04 4.13
CA THR A 67 14.12 -9.64 4.58
C THR A 67 13.39 -9.42 5.90
N LEU A 68 12.20 -10.02 6.06
CA LEU A 68 11.46 -10.11 7.32
C LEU A 68 12.33 -10.64 8.44
N ARG A 69 13.09 -11.72 8.18
CA ARG A 69 14.00 -12.30 9.17
C ARG A 69 15.04 -11.28 9.65
N ILE A 70 15.64 -10.51 8.74
CA ILE A 70 16.68 -9.54 9.10
C ILE A 70 16.08 -8.41 9.93
N VAL A 71 14.93 -7.87 9.52
CA VAL A 71 14.34 -6.72 10.22
C VAL A 71 13.64 -7.12 11.52
N ALA A 72 12.95 -8.26 11.56
CA ALA A 72 12.34 -8.78 12.78
C ALA A 72 13.39 -9.06 13.86
N THR A 73 14.55 -9.65 13.51
CA THR A 73 15.61 -9.92 14.48
C THR A 73 16.18 -8.62 15.08
N GLU A 74 16.38 -7.57 14.28
CA GLU A 74 16.88 -6.29 14.79
C GLU A 74 15.82 -5.54 15.63
N ASN A 75 14.55 -5.56 15.22
CA ASN A 75 13.45 -4.94 15.98
C ASN A 75 13.13 -5.70 17.28
N LEU A 76 13.10 -7.03 17.26
CA LEU A 76 12.89 -7.86 18.46
C LEU A 76 14.01 -7.66 19.48
N ARG A 77 15.26 -7.49 19.03
CA ARG A 77 16.38 -7.11 19.93
C ARG A 77 16.19 -5.74 20.55
N ALA A 78 15.72 -4.76 19.77
CA ALA A 78 15.45 -3.42 20.29
C ALA A 78 14.30 -3.42 21.31
N ILE A 79 13.23 -4.17 21.03
CA ILE A 79 12.08 -4.37 21.94
C ILE A 79 12.56 -5.04 23.22
N ARG A 80 13.26 -6.17 23.12
CA ARG A 80 13.84 -6.90 24.25
C ARG A 80 14.71 -6.00 25.13
N THR A 81 15.61 -5.23 24.52
CA THR A 81 16.52 -4.31 25.23
C THR A 81 15.74 -3.21 25.98
N ALA A 82 14.60 -2.75 25.44
CA ALA A 82 13.72 -1.79 26.07
C ALA A 82 12.87 -2.37 27.23
N PHE A 83 12.73 -3.70 27.32
CA PHE A 83 12.03 -4.36 28.43
C PHE A 83 13.00 -4.86 29.51
N GLU A 84 14.12 -5.48 29.14
CA GLU A 84 15.11 -6.04 30.08
C GLU A 84 15.76 -4.95 30.97
N ASN A 85 15.92 -3.72 30.47
CA ASN A 85 16.50 -2.61 31.23
C ASN A 85 15.44 -1.80 32.02
N GLY A 86 14.20 -2.30 32.14
CA GLY A 86 13.02 -1.44 32.28
C GLY A 86 12.91 -0.51 31.07
N ILE A 87 11.88 0.32 30.96
CA ILE A 87 11.67 1.25 29.81
C ILE A 87 12.73 2.40 29.83
N SER A 88 14.00 2.08 30.01
CA SER A 88 15.19 2.91 30.12
C SER A 88 16.22 2.46 29.08
N ALA A 89 15.77 1.92 27.95
CA ALA A 89 16.62 1.91 26.77
C ALA A 89 16.79 3.37 26.30
N GLU A 90 18.01 3.76 25.92
CA GLU A 90 18.32 5.11 25.42
C GLU A 90 17.47 5.52 24.20
N LYS A 91 16.76 4.56 23.57
CA LYS A 91 15.75 4.79 22.52
C LYS A 91 14.56 3.83 22.68
N PRO A 92 13.34 4.29 23.01
CA PRO A 92 12.15 3.44 23.00
C PRO A 92 11.83 2.97 21.57
N VAL A 93 11.25 1.78 21.44
CA VAL A 93 10.76 1.28 20.15
C VAL A 93 9.51 2.06 19.78
N HIS A 94 9.48 2.67 18.59
CA HIS A 94 8.34 3.49 18.20
C HIS A 94 7.05 2.65 18.12
N PRO A 95 5.92 3.09 18.70
CA PRO A 95 4.65 2.36 18.65
C PRO A 95 4.22 1.98 17.23
N ASP A 96 4.44 2.85 16.23
CA ASP A 96 4.18 2.55 14.82
C ASP A 96 4.97 1.34 14.30
N LEU A 97 6.25 1.20 14.66
CA LEU A 97 7.08 0.07 14.23
C LEU A 97 6.64 -1.23 14.90
N LEU A 98 6.22 -1.13 16.17
CA LEU A 98 5.62 -2.25 16.90
C LEU A 98 4.29 -2.65 16.26
N ALA A 99 3.42 -1.69 15.92
CA ALA A 99 2.14 -1.94 15.27
C ALA A 99 2.32 -2.60 13.89
N GLU A 100 3.26 -2.09 13.08
CA GLU A 100 3.61 -2.66 11.78
C GLU A 100 4.15 -4.10 11.91
N PHE A 101 4.96 -4.37 12.94
CA PHE A 101 5.46 -5.71 13.22
C PHE A 101 4.36 -6.69 13.64
N LEU A 102 3.45 -6.26 14.51
CA LEU A 102 2.32 -7.08 14.96
C LEU A 102 1.33 -7.35 13.83
N GLU A 103 1.01 -6.33 13.02
CA GLU A 103 0.18 -6.48 11.81
C GLU A 103 0.77 -7.53 10.86
N MET A 104 2.07 -7.48 10.64
CA MET A 104 2.78 -8.44 9.79
C MET A 104 2.71 -9.86 10.35
N ARG A 105 2.95 -10.05 11.66
CA ARG A 105 2.84 -11.34 12.34
C ARG A 105 1.44 -11.94 12.13
N ARG A 106 0.40 -11.13 12.32
CA ARG A 106 -1.01 -11.52 12.16
C ARG A 106 -1.27 -12.07 10.74
N TYR A 107 -0.94 -11.31 9.70
CA TYR A 107 -1.20 -11.72 8.32
C TYR A 107 -0.36 -12.92 7.88
N PHE A 108 0.87 -13.04 8.39
CA PHE A 108 1.73 -14.20 8.12
C PHE A 108 1.17 -15.49 8.74
N THR A 109 0.72 -15.45 10.00
CA THR A 109 0.14 -16.62 10.67
C THR A 109 -1.18 -17.05 10.02
N ALA A 110 -2.02 -16.08 9.66
CA ALA A 110 -3.27 -16.33 8.93
C ALA A 110 -3.04 -17.02 7.58
N ALA A 111 -2.04 -16.55 6.82
CA ALA A 111 -1.62 -17.16 5.56
C ALA A 111 -1.17 -18.63 5.71
N VAL A 112 -0.44 -18.96 6.79
CA VAL A 112 0.00 -20.33 7.10
C VAL A 112 -1.20 -21.23 7.42
N VAL A 113 -2.12 -20.75 8.25
CA VAL A 113 -3.36 -21.45 8.63
C VAL A 113 -4.22 -21.74 7.40
N TYR A 114 -4.46 -20.71 6.58
CA TYR A 114 -5.25 -20.83 5.35
C TYR A 114 -4.66 -21.86 4.40
N LYS A 115 -3.34 -21.83 4.14
CA LYS A 115 -2.67 -22.81 3.28
C LYS A 115 -2.59 -24.21 3.89
N ALA A 116 -2.54 -24.34 5.20
CA ALA A 116 -2.61 -25.64 5.86
C ALA A 116 -3.99 -26.29 5.66
N ALA A 117 -5.07 -25.50 5.77
CA ALA A 117 -6.43 -25.94 5.49
C ALA A 117 -6.65 -26.35 4.03
N GLU A 118 -6.17 -25.58 3.05
CA GLU A 118 -6.27 -25.96 1.63
C GLU A 118 -5.54 -27.28 1.31
N ASN A 119 -4.44 -27.56 2.01
CA ASN A 119 -3.64 -28.76 1.80
C ASN A 119 -4.02 -29.92 2.73
N TRP A 120 -4.98 -29.72 3.64
CA TRP A 120 -5.44 -30.76 4.56
C TRP A 120 -6.15 -31.85 3.76
N LYS A 121 -5.79 -33.11 3.99
CA LYS A 121 -6.49 -34.27 3.39
C LYS A 121 -7.12 -35.12 4.50
N PRO A 122 -8.30 -35.72 4.27
CA PRO A 122 -8.99 -36.55 5.27
C PRO A 122 -8.10 -37.65 5.88
N GLN A 123 -7.28 -38.30 5.05
CA GLN A 123 -6.28 -39.30 5.46
C GLN A 123 -5.17 -38.77 6.40
N HIS A 124 -5.06 -37.45 6.63
CA HIS A 124 -4.17 -36.89 7.65
C HIS A 124 -4.73 -37.06 9.06
N ALA A 125 -6.04 -37.19 9.24
CA ALA A 125 -6.67 -37.40 10.56
C ALA A 125 -6.16 -38.68 11.25
N GLU A 126 -5.79 -39.70 10.46
CA GLU A 126 -5.26 -40.97 10.97
C GLU A 126 -3.72 -41.01 11.07
N ARG A 127 -3.02 -39.95 10.63
CA ARG A 127 -1.55 -39.90 10.63
C ARG A 127 -1.00 -39.40 11.96
N LYS A 128 0.21 -39.87 12.29
CA LYS A 128 1.01 -39.44 13.45
C LYS A 128 1.08 -37.92 13.64
N GLN A 129 1.14 -37.14 12.55
CA GLN A 129 1.20 -35.67 12.60
C GLN A 129 -0.07 -34.98 13.11
N ALA A 130 -1.27 -35.51 12.82
CA ALA A 130 -2.51 -34.92 13.34
C ALA A 130 -2.64 -35.16 14.85
N ARG A 131 -2.24 -36.34 15.32
CA ARG A 131 -2.18 -36.67 16.76
C ARG A 131 -1.24 -35.74 17.51
N VAL A 132 -0.04 -35.48 16.97
CA VAL A 132 0.91 -34.53 17.57
C VAL A 132 0.32 -33.12 17.74
N ILE A 133 -0.54 -32.67 16.81
CA ILE A 133 -1.20 -31.36 16.91
C ILE A 133 -2.26 -31.34 18.01
N ASP A 134 -3.02 -32.43 18.17
CA ASP A 134 -3.99 -32.57 19.27
C ASP A 134 -3.28 -32.65 20.63
N ASP A 135 -2.19 -33.44 20.73
CA ASP A 135 -1.38 -33.56 21.94
C ASP A 135 -0.83 -32.18 22.37
N LEU A 136 -0.35 -31.37 21.43
CA LEU A 136 0.12 -30.00 21.71
C LEU A 136 -1.00 -29.06 22.20
N LEU A 137 -2.24 -29.22 21.72
CA LEU A 137 -3.37 -28.43 22.23
C LEU A 137 -3.73 -28.83 23.66
N ASP A 138 -3.66 -30.11 23.98
CA ASP A 138 -3.94 -30.59 25.32
C ASP A 138 -2.84 -30.18 26.30
N ASP A 139 -1.58 -30.17 25.86
CA ASP A 139 -0.46 -29.58 26.60
C ASP A 139 -0.67 -28.08 26.83
N LEU A 140 -1.10 -27.31 25.82
CA LEU A 140 -1.44 -25.90 25.97
C LEU A 140 -2.59 -25.67 26.95
N GLN A 141 -3.63 -26.50 26.89
CA GLN A 141 -4.76 -26.43 27.80
C GLN A 141 -4.30 -26.68 29.24
N PHE A 142 -3.51 -27.75 29.46
CA PHE A 142 -2.93 -28.08 30.76
C PHE A 142 -2.06 -26.95 31.30
N LEU A 143 -1.21 -26.35 30.46
CA LEU A 143 -0.38 -25.21 30.86
C LEU A 143 -1.22 -23.96 31.20
N SER A 144 -2.35 -23.74 30.50
CA SER A 144 -3.24 -22.61 30.77
C SER A 144 -4.08 -22.76 32.04
N GLU A 145 -4.43 -23.98 32.45
CA GLU A 145 -5.29 -24.27 33.61
C GLU A 145 -4.51 -24.33 34.91
N ASN A 146 -3.25 -24.76 34.88
CA ASN A 146 -2.48 -24.98 36.11
C ASN A 146 -1.99 -23.69 36.79
N ASN A 147 -2.26 -22.50 36.25
CA ASN A 147 -1.96 -21.17 36.82
C ASN A 147 -0.51 -20.93 37.33
N ALA A 148 0.38 -21.92 37.18
CA ALA A 148 1.80 -21.77 37.37
C ALA A 148 2.30 -20.98 36.17
N TRP A 149 2.98 -19.87 36.44
CA TRP A 149 3.42 -18.86 35.50
C TRP A 149 4.50 -19.35 34.50
N ASP A 150 4.35 -20.56 33.95
CA ASP A 150 5.21 -21.16 32.97
C ASP A 150 4.81 -20.73 31.54
N TRP A 151 4.80 -19.41 31.36
CA TRP A 151 4.59 -18.73 30.08
C TRP A 151 5.60 -19.18 29.03
N VAL A 152 6.80 -19.58 29.49
CA VAL A 152 7.87 -20.11 28.64
C VAL A 152 7.36 -21.37 27.95
N SER A 153 6.99 -22.38 28.74
CA SER A 153 6.51 -23.64 28.20
C SER A 153 5.26 -23.46 27.36
N PHE A 154 4.31 -22.61 27.77
CA PHE A 154 3.11 -22.36 26.98
C PHE A 154 3.45 -21.81 25.59
N HIS A 155 4.31 -20.79 25.51
CA HIS A 155 4.67 -20.20 24.22
C HIS A 155 5.60 -21.09 23.40
N GLU A 156 6.43 -21.93 24.01
CA GLU A 156 7.18 -22.96 23.28
C GLU A 156 6.24 -23.98 22.64
N THR A 157 5.24 -24.44 23.38
CA THR A 157 4.24 -25.39 22.89
C THR A 157 3.35 -24.75 21.81
N GLU A 158 2.96 -23.48 21.97
CA GLU A 158 2.21 -22.69 20.99
C GLU A 158 3.02 -22.53 19.70
N PHE A 159 4.32 -22.29 19.84
CA PHE A 159 5.21 -22.17 18.72
C PHE A 159 5.30 -23.49 17.94
N GLU A 160 5.52 -24.60 18.65
CA GLU A 160 5.55 -25.94 18.06
C GLU A 160 4.21 -26.27 17.38
N PHE A 161 3.10 -25.87 17.97
CA PHE A 161 1.78 -26.01 17.37
C PHE A 161 1.69 -25.33 15.98
N PHE A 162 2.05 -24.05 15.88
CA PHE A 162 2.04 -23.34 14.60
C PHE A 162 3.08 -23.89 13.61
N LEU A 163 4.20 -24.42 14.10
CA LEU A 163 5.21 -25.08 13.28
C LEU A 163 4.67 -26.39 12.67
N GLN A 164 3.92 -27.18 13.44
CA GLN A 164 3.28 -28.38 12.92
C GLN A 164 2.21 -28.05 11.89
N ILE A 165 1.40 -27.00 12.11
CA ILE A 165 0.46 -26.48 11.10
C ILE A 165 1.22 -26.04 9.83
N ALA A 166 2.34 -25.33 9.97
CA ALA A 166 3.16 -24.90 8.83
C ALA A 166 3.78 -26.08 8.06
N ASN A 167 4.12 -27.18 8.72
CA ASN A 167 4.61 -28.38 8.05
C ASN A 167 3.56 -28.97 7.09
N MET A 168 2.27 -28.73 7.34
CA MET A 168 1.18 -29.18 6.50
C MET A 168 0.95 -28.30 5.25
N SER A 169 1.39 -27.03 5.29
CA SER A 169 1.21 -26.08 4.18
C SER A 169 2.27 -26.19 3.06
N ARG A 170 3.22 -27.14 3.16
CA ARG A 170 4.36 -27.34 2.23
C ARG A 170 5.30 -26.13 2.08
N PHE A 171 5.19 -25.14 2.97
CA PHE A 171 5.93 -23.89 2.90
C PHE A 171 7.31 -24.01 3.57
N THR A 172 8.27 -24.63 2.87
CA THR A 172 9.62 -24.95 3.41
C THR A 172 10.39 -23.73 3.93
N THR A 173 10.14 -22.54 3.36
CA THR A 173 10.73 -21.26 3.82
C THR A 173 10.03 -20.73 5.08
N ALA A 174 8.71 -20.91 5.24
CA ALA A 174 8.02 -20.54 6.48
C ALA A 174 8.53 -21.39 7.65
N ARG A 175 8.81 -22.68 7.42
CA ARG A 175 9.44 -23.55 8.42
C ARG A 175 10.79 -23.00 8.89
N PHE A 176 11.62 -22.50 7.97
CA PHE A 176 12.92 -21.91 8.31
C PHE A 176 12.80 -20.58 9.07
N VAL A 177 11.85 -19.74 8.64
CA VAL A 177 11.53 -18.46 9.30
C VAL A 177 10.97 -18.69 10.69
N LEU A 178 9.99 -19.58 10.83
CA LEU A 178 9.42 -19.99 12.12
C LEU A 178 10.51 -20.55 13.03
N ASN A 179 11.27 -21.57 12.61
CA ASN A 179 12.33 -22.14 13.45
C ASN A 179 13.37 -21.12 13.93
N ARG A 180 13.60 -20.04 13.17
CA ARG A 180 14.52 -18.96 13.59
C ARG A 180 13.85 -17.88 14.42
N ILE A 181 12.59 -17.52 14.12
CA ILE A 181 11.73 -16.68 14.94
C ILE A 181 11.58 -17.31 16.32
N ARG A 182 11.43 -18.63 16.44
CA ARG A 182 11.34 -19.37 17.72
C ARG A 182 12.37 -18.89 18.75
N ARG A 183 13.63 -18.74 18.35
CA ARG A 183 14.73 -18.33 19.25
C ARG A 183 14.63 -16.86 19.66
N ASP A 184 14.32 -15.95 18.73
CA ASP A 184 14.29 -14.50 19.00
C ASP A 184 12.94 -14.03 19.60
N TYR A 185 11.86 -14.75 19.29
CA TYR A 185 10.49 -14.53 19.75
C TYR A 185 10.30 -15.03 21.18
N LEU A 186 10.82 -16.21 21.56
CA LEU A 186 10.73 -16.67 22.94
C LEU A 186 11.36 -15.66 23.91
N ASP A 187 12.58 -15.22 23.62
CA ASP A 187 13.30 -14.25 24.44
C ASP A 187 12.58 -12.89 24.55
N SER A 188 11.85 -12.49 23.51
CA SER A 188 11.10 -11.22 23.48
C SER A 188 9.72 -11.33 24.14
N VAL A 189 9.05 -12.48 24.00
CA VAL A 189 7.75 -12.79 24.60
C VAL A 189 7.86 -12.97 26.11
N LEU A 190 8.95 -13.56 26.58
CA LEU A 190 9.24 -13.72 28.01
C LEU A 190 9.40 -12.38 28.73
N ALA A 191 9.80 -11.33 28.02
CA ALA A 191 9.86 -9.97 28.54
C ALA A 191 8.51 -9.23 28.51
N TYR A 192 7.51 -9.74 27.78
CA TYR A 192 6.35 -8.99 27.31
C TYR A 192 4.99 -9.48 27.85
N ASN A 193 4.84 -10.78 28.11
CA ASN A 193 3.50 -11.41 28.15
C ASN A 193 2.85 -11.63 29.53
N LYS A 194 3.42 -11.15 30.63
CA LYS A 194 2.83 -11.41 31.97
C LYS A 194 1.40 -10.87 32.18
N ASN A 195 0.94 -9.90 31.38
CA ASN A 195 -0.30 -9.14 31.66
C ASN A 195 -1.33 -9.05 30.52
N PHE A 196 -1.02 -9.49 29.29
CA PHE A 196 -1.85 -9.17 28.11
C PHE A 196 -2.55 -10.36 27.47
N TRP A 197 -2.09 -11.58 27.76
CA TRP A 197 -2.52 -12.75 26.99
C TRP A 197 -3.46 -13.64 27.80
N ASN A 198 -4.72 -13.73 27.36
CA ASN A 198 -5.65 -14.70 27.92
C ASN A 198 -5.40 -16.07 27.26
N MET A 199 -4.55 -16.88 27.90
CA MET A 199 -4.15 -18.22 27.42
C MET A 199 -5.36 -19.13 27.17
N GLN A 200 -6.36 -19.12 28.05
CA GLN A 200 -7.55 -19.94 27.92
C GLN A 200 -8.35 -19.57 26.67
N ASN A 201 -8.53 -18.27 26.41
CA ASN A 201 -9.19 -17.80 25.19
C ASN A 201 -8.43 -18.22 23.93
N ALA A 202 -7.09 -18.15 23.96
CA ALA A 202 -6.28 -18.51 22.82
C ALA A 202 -6.38 -20.00 22.46
N VAL A 203 -6.35 -20.89 23.47
CA VAL A 203 -6.53 -22.33 23.25
C VAL A 203 -7.91 -22.62 22.63
N GLY A 204 -8.96 -21.92 23.09
CA GLY A 204 -10.30 -21.99 22.49
C GLY A 204 -10.32 -21.58 21.02
N VAL A 205 -9.62 -20.49 20.66
CA VAL A 205 -9.47 -20.06 19.27
C VAL A 205 -8.69 -21.10 18.46
N TYR A 206 -7.59 -21.65 18.97
CA TYR A 206 -6.78 -22.64 18.25
C TYR A 206 -7.52 -23.95 17.98
N ARG A 207 -8.33 -24.41 18.93
CA ARG A 207 -9.23 -25.55 18.73
C ARG A 207 -10.25 -25.27 17.63
N THR A 208 -10.85 -24.08 17.63
CA THR A 208 -11.80 -23.66 16.59
C THR A 208 -11.13 -23.59 15.22
N VAL A 209 -9.96 -22.97 15.13
CA VAL A 209 -9.15 -22.88 13.90
C VAL A 209 -8.82 -24.27 13.37
N LEU A 210 -8.38 -25.20 14.22
CA LEU A 210 -8.09 -26.57 13.80
C LEU A 210 -9.31 -27.35 13.35
N LYS A 211 -10.44 -27.19 14.04
CA LYS A 211 -11.70 -27.78 13.61
C LYS A 211 -12.05 -27.30 12.20
N LEU A 212 -11.97 -25.99 11.95
CA LEU A 212 -12.26 -25.40 10.64
C LEU A 212 -11.24 -25.85 9.56
N ILE A 213 -9.96 -25.99 9.91
CA ILE A 213 -8.94 -26.59 9.03
C ILE A 213 -9.36 -28.02 8.62
N ARG A 214 -9.77 -28.86 9.59
CA ARG A 214 -10.19 -30.26 9.36
C ARG A 214 -11.45 -30.36 8.52
N GLU A 215 -12.38 -29.43 8.69
CA GLU A 215 -13.63 -29.32 7.93
C GLU A 215 -13.43 -28.74 6.52
N GLY A 216 -12.22 -28.31 6.15
CA GLY A 216 -11.95 -27.71 4.85
C GLY A 216 -12.55 -26.31 4.69
N ARG A 217 -12.65 -25.55 5.78
CA ARG A 217 -13.19 -24.18 5.85
C ARG A 217 -12.06 -23.14 6.10
N PRO A 218 -11.11 -22.98 5.16
CA PRO A 218 -9.88 -22.20 5.35
C PRO A 218 -10.15 -20.71 5.61
N ALA A 219 -11.15 -20.12 4.95
CA ALA A 219 -11.47 -18.69 5.09
C ALA A 219 -12.02 -18.34 6.49
N GLU A 220 -12.76 -19.27 7.10
CA GLU A 220 -13.32 -19.08 8.45
C GLU A 220 -12.24 -19.28 9.50
N ALA A 221 -11.37 -20.28 9.33
CA ALA A 221 -10.19 -20.48 10.17
C ALA A 221 -9.27 -19.25 10.16
N GLU A 222 -9.08 -18.64 8.97
CA GLU A 222 -8.34 -17.40 8.80
C GLU A 222 -9.01 -16.22 9.54
N GLY A 223 -10.35 -16.10 9.45
CA GLY A 223 -11.10 -15.04 10.14
C GLY A 223 -10.94 -15.08 11.66
N GLU A 224 -11.11 -16.26 12.26
CA GLU A 224 -10.98 -16.48 13.71
C GLU A 224 -9.58 -16.11 14.23
N ILE A 225 -8.53 -16.55 13.52
CA ILE A 225 -7.15 -16.28 13.95
C ILE A 225 -6.78 -14.80 13.77
N LEU A 226 -7.26 -14.15 12.70
CA LEU A 226 -7.05 -12.72 12.46
C LEU A 226 -7.74 -11.86 13.54
N GLN A 227 -8.98 -12.21 13.90
CA GLN A 227 -9.73 -11.51 14.94
C GLN A 227 -9.02 -11.62 16.30
N PHE A 228 -8.60 -12.82 16.67
CA PHE A 228 -7.87 -13.07 17.91
C PHE A 228 -6.58 -12.24 18.01
N PHE A 229 -5.71 -12.29 16.99
CA PHE A 229 -4.47 -11.51 17.00
C PHE A 229 -4.75 -10.00 17.00
N THR A 230 -5.75 -9.53 16.26
CA THR A 230 -6.10 -8.10 16.23
C THR A 230 -6.46 -7.55 17.60
N GLN A 231 -7.27 -8.27 18.37
CA GLN A 231 -7.68 -7.85 19.71
C GLN A 231 -6.49 -7.82 20.69
N ASN A 232 -5.63 -8.84 20.60
CA ASN A 232 -4.45 -8.96 21.45
C ASN A 232 -3.43 -7.86 21.13
N ASP A 233 -3.08 -7.70 19.84
CA ASP A 233 -2.10 -6.74 19.35
C ASP A 233 -2.51 -5.28 19.67
N LEU A 234 -3.83 -4.99 19.66
CA LEU A 234 -4.34 -3.67 20.05
C LEU A 234 -4.12 -3.39 21.54
N ALA A 235 -4.42 -4.35 22.42
CA ALA A 235 -4.22 -4.21 23.86
C ALA A 235 -2.74 -3.94 24.21
N ILE A 236 -1.85 -4.61 23.49
CA ILE A 236 -0.40 -4.40 23.55
C ILE A 236 -0.04 -2.97 23.16
N VAL A 237 -0.48 -2.51 21.99
CA VAL A 237 -0.10 -1.19 21.45
C VAL A 237 -0.59 -0.10 22.40
N GLN A 238 -1.81 -0.23 22.93
CA GLN A 238 -2.38 0.68 23.91
C GLN A 238 -1.55 0.71 25.20
N TYR A 239 -1.15 -0.44 25.73
CA TYR A 239 -0.28 -0.50 26.90
C TYR A 239 1.07 0.16 26.64
N TYR A 240 1.76 -0.18 25.55
CA TYR A 240 3.07 0.39 25.25
C TYR A 240 3.00 1.90 25.07
N THR A 241 1.97 2.38 24.37
CA THR A 241 1.67 3.82 24.21
C THR A 241 1.48 4.49 25.57
N SER A 242 0.73 3.86 26.50
CA SER A 242 0.54 4.38 27.86
C SER A 242 1.85 4.46 28.66
N GLN A 243 2.74 3.46 28.50
CA GLN A 243 4.02 3.40 29.21
C GLN A 243 5.03 4.42 28.69
N VAL A 244 5.06 4.65 27.37
CA VAL A 244 5.89 5.69 26.74
C VAL A 244 5.45 7.08 27.21
N SER A 245 4.14 7.36 27.19
CA SER A 245 3.58 8.63 27.66
C SER A 245 3.85 8.89 29.15
N ALA A 246 3.76 7.87 30.00
CA ALA A 246 4.03 7.99 31.44
C ALA A 246 5.47 8.36 31.78
N LYS A 247 6.43 8.16 30.86
CA LYS A 247 7.85 8.48 31.04
C LYS A 247 8.26 9.85 30.50
N GLY A 248 7.29 10.69 30.13
CA GLY A 248 7.57 12.05 29.63
C GLY A 248 8.20 12.07 28.24
N PHE A 249 8.24 10.93 27.54
CA PHE A 249 8.45 10.93 26.11
C PHE A 249 7.17 11.44 25.48
N GLU A 250 7.21 12.64 24.92
CA GLU A 250 6.20 13.05 23.97
C GLU A 250 6.29 12.08 22.80
N ILE A 251 5.30 11.20 22.68
CA ILE A 251 4.95 10.68 21.37
C ILE A 251 4.56 11.93 20.62
N THR A 252 5.50 12.50 19.85
CA THR A 252 5.11 13.38 18.76
C THR A 252 4.14 12.51 17.99
N PRO A 253 2.82 12.80 17.99
CA PRO A 253 1.94 12.15 17.07
C PRO A 253 2.64 12.41 15.77
N GLN A 254 3.17 11.36 15.12
CA GLN A 254 3.87 11.45 13.85
C GLN A 254 3.13 12.53 13.11
N GLN A 255 3.74 13.71 12.90
CA GLN A 255 3.00 14.92 12.56
C GLN A 255 1.96 14.47 11.56
N TYR A 256 0.70 14.37 12.03
CA TYR A 256 -0.40 14.26 11.12
C TYR A 256 -0.13 15.50 10.32
N ARG A 257 0.29 15.35 9.07
CA ARG A 257 0.60 16.49 8.23
C ARG A 257 -0.69 17.28 8.19
N GLU A 258 -0.83 18.21 9.12
CA GLU A 258 -1.73 19.33 9.09
C GLU A 258 -1.25 20.08 7.85
N THR A 259 -2.03 20.21 6.79
CA THR A 259 -3.45 19.95 6.60
C THR A 259 -3.67 19.57 5.14
N ASP A 260 -4.78 18.90 4.83
CA ASP A 260 -5.50 18.94 3.53
C ASP A 260 -5.83 17.62 2.84
N ARG A 261 -5.41 16.47 3.35
CA ARG A 261 -5.86 15.20 2.76
C ARG A 261 -7.11 14.68 3.48
N PRO A 262 -8.18 14.33 2.76
CA PRO A 262 -9.29 13.60 3.35
C PRO A 262 -8.79 12.29 3.95
N VAL A 263 -9.51 11.78 4.95
CA VAL A 263 -9.24 10.50 5.63
C VAL A 263 -9.12 9.32 4.63
N TYR A 264 -9.67 9.48 3.43
CA TYR A 264 -9.80 8.49 2.37
C TYR A 264 -9.10 8.92 1.06
N ALA A 265 -8.30 9.99 1.05
CA ALA A 265 -7.48 10.28 -0.12
C ALA A 265 -6.46 9.15 -0.30
N SER A 266 -6.49 8.47 -1.45
CA SER A 266 -5.55 7.39 -1.74
C SER A 266 -4.12 7.92 -1.57
N PRO A 267 -3.25 7.23 -0.81
CA PRO A 267 -1.92 7.72 -0.45
C PRO A 267 -0.96 7.76 -1.64
N MET A 268 -1.42 7.44 -2.85
CA MET A 268 -0.63 7.39 -4.08
C MET A 268 -0.12 8.78 -4.48
N ALA A 269 0.92 9.23 -3.79
CA ALA A 269 1.70 10.42 -4.11
C ALA A 269 2.75 10.12 -5.20
N GLU A 270 3.10 8.85 -5.37
CA GLU A 270 4.17 8.40 -6.25
C GLU A 270 3.69 7.22 -7.12
N LEU A 271 4.14 7.20 -8.37
CA LEU A 271 3.88 6.12 -9.30
C LEU A 271 5.01 5.10 -9.19
N SER A 272 4.71 3.85 -8.82
CA SER A 272 5.74 2.83 -8.62
C SER A 272 6.49 2.49 -9.91
N GLU A 273 7.79 2.17 -9.80
CA GLU A 273 8.60 1.75 -10.95
C GLU A 273 8.02 0.54 -11.68
N THR A 274 7.43 -0.41 -10.94
CA THR A 274 6.74 -1.58 -11.51
C THR A 274 5.58 -1.17 -12.40
N GLU A 275 4.78 -0.19 -11.95
CA GLU A 275 3.63 0.29 -12.70
C GLU A 275 4.07 1.08 -13.94
N ILE A 276 5.09 1.94 -13.81
CA ILE A 276 5.70 2.65 -14.94
C ILE A 276 6.21 1.64 -15.98
N ALA A 277 6.98 0.65 -15.57
CA ALA A 277 7.50 -0.38 -16.45
C ALA A 277 6.38 -1.18 -17.13
N ARG A 278 5.28 -1.45 -16.43
CA ARG A 278 4.10 -2.16 -16.97
C ARG A 278 3.44 -1.36 -18.09
N VAL A 279 3.10 -0.09 -17.85
CA VAL A 279 2.41 0.73 -18.86
C VAL A 279 3.31 1.02 -20.07
N VAL A 280 4.60 1.29 -19.83
CA VAL A 280 5.59 1.53 -20.89
C VAL A 280 5.75 0.29 -21.77
N ARG A 281 5.90 -0.90 -21.17
CA ARG A 281 6.06 -2.15 -21.93
C ARG A 281 4.84 -2.43 -22.80
N ASN A 282 3.64 -2.20 -22.29
CA ASN A 282 2.42 -2.43 -23.05
C ASN A 282 2.32 -1.47 -24.25
N ALA A 283 2.63 -0.18 -24.05
CA ALA A 283 2.60 0.81 -25.13
C ALA A 283 3.70 0.55 -26.19
N LEU A 284 4.91 0.18 -25.77
CA LEU A 284 5.99 -0.20 -26.69
C LEU A 284 5.66 -1.47 -27.50
N ALA A 285 4.94 -2.42 -26.88
CA ALA A 285 4.49 -3.64 -27.56
C ALA A 285 3.38 -3.35 -28.57
N GLU A 286 2.44 -2.46 -28.24
CA GLU A 286 1.40 -1.96 -29.16
C GLU A 286 2.02 -1.33 -30.41
N ASP A 287 3.00 -0.44 -30.22
CA ASP A 287 3.70 0.27 -31.30
C ASP A 287 4.71 -0.61 -32.06
N LYS A 288 4.93 -1.86 -31.59
CA LYS A 288 5.97 -2.77 -32.08
C LYS A 288 7.34 -2.09 -32.20
N ALA A 289 7.67 -1.19 -31.26
CA ALA A 289 8.83 -0.30 -31.34
C ALA A 289 10.18 -1.05 -31.45
N SER A 290 10.27 -2.29 -30.94
CA SER A 290 11.46 -3.15 -31.12
C SER A 290 11.73 -3.54 -32.59
N ALA A 291 10.70 -3.50 -33.44
CA ALA A 291 10.72 -3.88 -34.85
C ALA A 291 10.59 -2.68 -35.80
N ASP A 292 11.01 -1.48 -35.36
CA ASP A 292 11.03 -0.28 -36.20
C ASP A 292 11.92 -0.46 -37.44
N ILE A 293 11.27 -0.66 -38.59
CA ILE A 293 11.89 -0.93 -39.89
C ILE A 293 12.69 0.29 -40.37
N THR A 294 12.16 1.49 -40.17
CA THR A 294 12.77 2.73 -40.69
C THR A 294 14.08 3.02 -39.98
N THR A 295 14.08 3.00 -38.65
CA THR A 295 15.28 3.22 -37.86
C THR A 295 16.33 2.14 -38.12
N GLN A 296 15.91 0.87 -38.26
CA GLN A 296 16.82 -0.23 -38.57
C GLN A 296 17.45 -0.13 -39.96
N ALA A 297 16.70 0.34 -40.95
CA ALA A 297 17.18 0.49 -42.32
C ALA A 297 18.20 1.64 -42.45
N ILE A 298 17.99 2.74 -41.73
CA ILE A 298 18.85 3.94 -41.80
C ILE A 298 20.10 3.78 -40.92
N PHE A 299 19.96 3.22 -39.72
CA PHE A 299 21.05 3.13 -38.73
C PHE A 299 21.49 1.67 -38.52
N ALA A 300 22.44 1.23 -39.34
CA ALA A 300 22.96 -0.14 -39.31
C ALA A 300 23.72 -0.50 -38.03
N ALA A 301 24.36 0.48 -37.37
CA ALA A 301 25.15 0.31 -36.15
C ALA A 301 24.69 1.28 -35.05
N PRO A 302 24.92 0.96 -33.76
CA PRO A 302 24.73 1.92 -32.67
C PRO A 302 25.55 3.19 -32.94
N ALA A 303 24.91 4.35 -32.84
CA ALA A 303 25.57 5.64 -32.95
C ALA A 303 25.08 6.55 -31.83
N ARG A 304 25.99 7.27 -31.17
CA ARG A 304 25.60 8.23 -30.12
C ARG A 304 24.98 9.46 -30.77
N ALA A 305 23.85 9.90 -30.23
CA ALA A 305 23.21 11.16 -30.58
C ALA A 305 22.69 11.86 -29.32
N GLY A 306 22.70 13.20 -29.36
CA GLY A 306 22.01 14.04 -28.38
C GLY A 306 20.57 14.29 -28.82
N GLY A 307 19.70 14.59 -27.86
CA GLY A 307 18.36 15.04 -28.14
C GLY A 307 17.75 15.82 -26.98
N ARG A 308 16.67 16.54 -27.26
CA ARG A 308 15.84 17.16 -26.23
C ARG A 308 14.38 16.96 -26.51
N ILE A 309 13.59 16.82 -25.45
CA ILE A 309 12.13 16.91 -25.50
C ILE A 309 11.72 18.27 -24.99
N PHE A 310 10.89 18.98 -25.75
CA PHE A 310 10.36 20.29 -25.37
C PHE A 310 8.85 20.36 -25.64
N VAL A 311 8.17 21.27 -24.93
CA VAL A 311 6.73 21.51 -25.09
C VAL A 311 6.49 22.70 -26.00
N LYS A 312 5.44 22.69 -26.82
CA LYS A 312 5.07 23.77 -27.75
C LYS A 312 3.86 24.60 -27.30
N SER A 313 3.25 24.23 -26.18
CA SER A 313 2.14 24.94 -25.57
C SER A 313 2.34 25.02 -24.06
N ASP A 314 1.72 26.01 -23.42
CA ASP A 314 1.72 26.12 -21.95
C ASP A 314 1.03 24.90 -21.32
N CYS A 315 1.67 24.29 -20.32
CA CYS A 315 1.10 23.14 -19.60
C CYS A 315 1.68 22.99 -18.19
N VAL A 316 1.03 22.17 -17.38
CA VAL A 316 1.67 21.52 -16.22
C VAL A 316 2.26 20.19 -16.70
N VAL A 317 3.58 20.05 -16.65
CA VAL A 317 4.25 18.85 -17.17
C VAL A 317 4.06 17.67 -16.21
N CYS A 318 3.80 16.50 -16.76
CA CYS A 318 3.68 15.25 -16.01
C CYS A 318 4.05 14.06 -16.89
N GLY A 319 4.68 13.04 -16.31
CA GLY A 319 5.10 11.82 -17.00
C GLY A 319 6.58 11.76 -17.36
N VAL A 320 7.42 12.62 -16.79
CA VAL A 320 8.87 12.65 -17.08
C VAL A 320 9.50 11.29 -16.82
N ASN A 321 9.25 10.68 -15.66
CA ASN A 321 9.80 9.35 -15.35
C ASN A 321 9.26 8.24 -16.26
N VAL A 322 8.03 8.39 -16.76
CA VAL A 322 7.44 7.45 -17.73
C VAL A 322 8.19 7.57 -19.06
N ALA A 323 8.44 8.79 -19.53
CA ALA A 323 9.23 9.05 -20.72
C ALA A 323 10.66 8.51 -20.58
N LEU A 324 11.36 8.78 -19.47
CA LEU A 324 12.70 8.22 -19.22
C LEU A 324 12.73 6.69 -19.34
N GLN A 325 11.70 6.02 -18.79
CA GLN A 325 11.63 4.57 -18.82
C GLN A 325 11.42 4.00 -20.24
N THR A 326 10.73 4.72 -21.13
CA THR A 326 10.56 4.30 -22.54
C THR A 326 11.91 4.22 -23.26
N PHE A 327 12.79 5.21 -23.05
CA PHE A 327 14.12 5.24 -23.64
C PHE A 327 15.05 4.21 -23.02
N ARG A 328 15.02 4.08 -21.68
CA ARG A 328 15.81 3.07 -20.96
C ARG A 328 15.48 1.65 -21.40
N TYR A 329 14.25 1.38 -21.83
CA TYR A 329 13.87 0.07 -22.35
C TYR A 329 14.78 -0.39 -23.51
N PHE A 330 15.20 0.53 -24.37
CA PHE A 330 16.07 0.24 -25.51
C PHE A 330 17.56 0.48 -25.23
N ASP A 331 17.90 1.45 -24.38
CA ASP A 331 19.28 1.76 -24.02
C ASP A 331 19.40 2.04 -22.51
N GLN A 332 19.86 1.04 -21.77
CA GLN A 332 20.11 1.15 -20.32
C GLN A 332 21.27 2.10 -19.98
N GLY A 333 22.14 2.41 -20.95
CA GLY A 333 23.27 3.33 -20.80
C GLY A 333 22.94 4.78 -21.17
N MET A 334 21.71 5.07 -21.57
CA MET A 334 21.30 6.42 -21.97
C MET A 334 21.41 7.41 -20.81
N GLN A 335 22.05 8.54 -21.09
CA GLN A 335 22.22 9.63 -20.14
C GLN A 335 21.06 10.61 -20.28
N PHE A 336 20.53 11.08 -19.15
CA PHE A 336 19.42 12.03 -19.11
C PHE A 336 19.78 13.23 -18.25
N GLN A 337 19.38 14.40 -18.70
CA GLN A 337 19.37 15.64 -17.93
C GLN A 337 17.92 16.12 -17.86
N VAL A 338 17.28 15.93 -16.71
CA VAL A 338 15.91 16.39 -16.48
C VAL A 338 15.95 17.89 -16.17
N GLU A 339 15.21 18.68 -16.96
CA GLU A 339 15.12 20.14 -16.80
C GLU A 339 13.80 20.60 -16.18
N ALA A 340 12.77 19.75 -16.19
CA ALA A 340 11.49 19.99 -15.54
C ALA A 340 11.02 18.75 -14.76
N ALA A 341 10.46 18.95 -13.57
CA ALA A 341 9.88 17.90 -12.75
C ALA A 341 8.36 17.80 -12.96
N ASP A 342 7.81 16.62 -12.71
CA ASP A 342 6.35 16.42 -12.74
C ASP A 342 5.64 17.35 -11.74
N GLY A 343 4.76 18.20 -12.26
CA GLY A 343 4.04 19.25 -11.53
C GLY A 343 4.50 20.68 -11.87
N ASP A 344 5.63 20.83 -12.57
CA ASP A 344 6.11 22.16 -12.98
C ASP A 344 5.22 22.77 -14.07
N THR A 345 5.00 24.09 -14.00
CA THR A 345 4.32 24.83 -15.07
C THR A 345 5.34 25.26 -16.12
N LEU A 346 5.16 24.80 -17.35
CA LEU A 346 6.03 25.11 -18.48
C LEU A 346 5.33 26.04 -19.47
N LYS A 347 6.14 26.91 -20.08
CA LYS A 347 5.75 27.74 -21.22
C LYS A 347 6.14 27.08 -22.53
N ALA A 348 5.44 27.42 -23.61
CA ALA A 348 5.84 27.01 -24.96
C ALA A 348 7.34 27.29 -25.22
N GLY A 349 8.03 26.29 -25.76
CA GLY A 349 9.49 26.30 -26.01
C GLY A 349 10.35 25.76 -24.86
N ALA A 350 9.78 25.56 -23.65
CA ALA A 350 10.55 25.04 -22.52
C ALA A 350 10.97 23.57 -22.75
N THR A 351 12.22 23.27 -22.40
CA THR A 351 12.77 21.92 -22.46
C THR A 351 12.37 21.14 -21.21
N VAL A 352 11.90 19.90 -21.41
CA VAL A 352 11.50 18.98 -20.33
C VAL A 352 12.69 18.15 -19.87
N LEU A 353 13.40 17.56 -20.83
CA LEU A 353 14.60 16.77 -20.59
C LEU A 353 15.50 16.74 -21.82
N ARG A 354 16.79 16.60 -21.59
CA ARG A 354 17.78 16.22 -22.61
C ARG A 354 18.20 14.78 -22.40
N LEU A 355 18.60 14.15 -23.50
CA LEU A 355 18.99 12.75 -23.53
C LEU A 355 20.18 12.55 -24.48
N ASN A 356 21.06 11.60 -24.15
CA ASN A 356 22.21 11.24 -24.98
C ASN A 356 22.45 9.73 -24.91
N GLY A 357 22.42 9.06 -26.06
CA GLY A 357 22.52 7.59 -26.15
C GLY A 357 22.45 7.10 -27.59
N ASP A 358 22.15 5.81 -27.79
CA ASP A 358 21.97 5.23 -29.13
C ASP A 358 20.80 5.89 -29.86
N ILE A 359 21.04 6.55 -31.01
CA ILE A 359 20.01 7.18 -31.84
C ILE A 359 18.84 6.23 -32.15
N ARG A 360 19.12 4.93 -32.29
CA ARG A 360 18.09 3.93 -32.55
C ARG A 360 17.15 3.75 -31.36
N ALA A 361 17.68 3.83 -30.14
CA ALA A 361 16.88 3.79 -28.92
C ALA A 361 16.04 5.06 -28.75
N ILE A 362 16.60 6.21 -29.11
CA ILE A 362 15.89 7.50 -29.09
C ILE A 362 14.68 7.45 -30.01
N LEU A 363 14.88 7.12 -31.30
CA LEU A 363 13.80 7.13 -32.30
C LEU A 363 12.73 6.07 -32.02
N ARG A 364 13.11 4.88 -31.54
CA ARG A 364 12.14 3.84 -31.15
C ARG A 364 11.31 4.20 -29.93
N GLY A 365 11.88 4.96 -28.99
CA GLY A 365 11.19 5.39 -27.78
C GLY A 365 10.31 6.62 -27.97
N GLU A 366 10.58 7.43 -29.00
CA GLU A 366 10.02 8.78 -29.18
C GLU A 366 8.50 8.82 -29.08
N ARG A 367 7.79 8.08 -29.93
CA ARG A 367 6.33 8.19 -30.02
C ARG A 367 5.66 7.84 -28.70
N VAL A 368 6.11 6.76 -28.07
CA VAL A 368 5.57 6.31 -26.78
C VAL A 368 5.90 7.31 -25.67
N ALA A 369 7.12 7.85 -25.62
CA ALA A 369 7.52 8.87 -24.66
C ALA A 369 6.64 10.13 -24.76
N LEU A 370 6.50 10.67 -25.97
CA LEU A 370 5.73 11.89 -26.24
C LEU A 370 4.24 11.68 -25.96
N ASN A 371 3.68 10.51 -26.31
CA ASN A 371 2.28 10.19 -26.03
C ASN A 371 1.98 10.15 -24.52
N PHE A 372 2.88 9.56 -23.71
CA PHE A 372 2.71 9.57 -22.25
C PHE A 372 2.83 10.98 -21.66
N LEU A 373 3.83 11.76 -22.07
CA LEU A 373 3.98 13.16 -21.64
C LEU A 373 2.73 13.98 -21.99
N ALA A 374 2.24 13.86 -23.21
CA ALA A 374 1.04 14.56 -23.67
C ALA A 374 -0.20 14.15 -22.86
N PHE A 375 -0.46 12.85 -22.70
CA PHE A 375 -1.61 12.34 -21.94
C PHE A 375 -1.59 12.78 -20.47
N MET A 376 -0.46 12.57 -19.80
CA MET A 376 -0.31 12.87 -18.38
C MET A 376 -0.33 14.38 -18.11
N SER A 377 0.36 15.17 -18.94
CA SER A 377 0.38 16.63 -18.82
C SER A 377 -0.99 17.24 -19.10
N SER A 378 -1.81 16.61 -19.96
CA SER A 378 -3.20 17.04 -20.16
C SER A 378 -4.02 16.97 -18.87
N ILE A 379 -3.98 15.82 -18.19
CA ILE A 379 -4.70 15.62 -16.92
C ILE A 379 -4.18 16.57 -15.84
N ALA A 380 -2.86 16.71 -15.72
CA ALA A 380 -2.25 17.62 -14.74
C ALA A 380 -2.65 19.08 -14.99
N THR A 381 -2.58 19.53 -16.25
CA THR A 381 -2.97 20.89 -16.66
C THR A 381 -4.45 21.16 -16.38
N ARG A 382 -5.32 20.21 -16.74
CA ARG A 382 -6.76 20.35 -16.50
C ARG A 382 -7.07 20.37 -15.01
N THR A 383 -6.46 19.48 -14.22
CA THR A 383 -6.62 19.46 -12.77
C THR A 383 -6.19 20.77 -12.14
N ASN A 384 -5.05 21.32 -12.57
CA ASN A 384 -4.55 22.60 -12.06
C ASN A 384 -5.54 23.74 -12.31
N ARG A 385 -6.10 23.83 -13.52
CA ARG A 385 -7.14 24.82 -13.84
C ARG A 385 -8.38 24.66 -12.97
N VAL A 386 -8.87 23.44 -12.78
CA VAL A 386 -10.04 23.17 -11.93
C VAL A 386 -9.74 23.51 -10.47
N GLN A 387 -8.58 23.10 -9.94
CA GLN A 387 -8.20 23.34 -8.56
C GLN A 387 -8.00 24.83 -8.26
N LEU A 388 -7.39 25.60 -9.17
CA LEU A 388 -7.29 27.06 -9.03
C LEU A 388 -8.68 27.70 -8.94
N ASN A 389 -9.61 27.31 -9.82
CA ASN A 389 -10.98 27.82 -9.80
C ASN A 389 -11.81 27.33 -8.60
N ALA A 390 -11.57 26.13 -8.08
CA ALA A 390 -12.29 25.63 -6.89
C ALA A 390 -11.76 26.25 -5.58
N SER A 391 -10.44 26.56 -5.53
CA SER A 391 -9.79 27.09 -4.33
C SER A 391 -10.33 28.43 -3.86
N GLN A 392 -10.85 29.26 -4.77
CA GLN A 392 -11.48 30.54 -4.43
C GLN A 392 -12.75 30.37 -3.56
N TYR A 393 -13.31 29.16 -3.52
CA TYR A 393 -14.47 28.79 -2.70
C TYR A 393 -14.09 27.93 -1.49
N GLY A 394 -12.79 27.72 -1.23
CA GLY A 394 -12.30 26.84 -0.17
C GLY A 394 -12.51 25.35 -0.43
N VAL A 395 -12.80 24.96 -1.68
CA VAL A 395 -13.11 23.58 -2.07
C VAL A 395 -11.90 22.91 -2.71
N ARG A 396 -11.67 21.64 -2.36
CA ARG A 396 -10.61 20.81 -2.97
C ARG A 396 -11.17 19.87 -4.02
N VAL A 397 -10.36 19.58 -5.03
CA VAL A 397 -10.77 18.77 -6.17
C VAL A 397 -10.39 17.31 -5.96
N LEU A 398 -11.35 16.41 -6.09
CA LEU A 398 -11.16 14.97 -6.09
C LEU A 398 -11.27 14.39 -7.52
N ASP A 399 -10.43 13.41 -7.83
CA ASP A 399 -10.62 12.58 -9.03
C ASP A 399 -11.74 11.54 -8.85
N THR A 400 -11.89 10.67 -9.85
CA THR A 400 -12.84 9.55 -9.77
C THR A 400 -12.22 8.28 -10.33
N ARG A 401 -13.02 7.20 -10.38
CA ARG A 401 -12.66 5.97 -11.11
C ARG A 401 -13.02 6.00 -12.60
N LYS A 402 -13.55 7.12 -13.11
CA LYS A 402 -13.85 7.36 -14.54
C LYS A 402 -12.54 7.71 -15.29
N THR A 403 -11.64 6.74 -15.33
CA THR A 403 -10.32 6.85 -15.97
C THR A 403 -10.26 6.02 -17.24
N VAL A 404 -9.30 6.30 -18.13
CA VAL A 404 -8.99 5.40 -19.24
C VAL A 404 -8.61 4.02 -18.69
N PRO A 405 -9.18 2.91 -19.20
CA PRO A 405 -8.84 1.56 -18.77
C PRO A 405 -7.34 1.29 -18.84
N MET A 406 -6.82 0.49 -17.91
CA MET A 406 -5.38 0.16 -17.77
C MET A 406 -4.43 1.31 -17.39
N LEU A 407 -4.88 2.57 -17.44
CA LEU A 407 -4.10 3.77 -17.18
C LEU A 407 -4.54 4.52 -15.91
N ARG A 408 -5.27 3.86 -14.99
CA ARG A 408 -5.78 4.50 -13.78
C ARG A 408 -4.67 5.10 -12.92
N SER A 409 -3.64 4.34 -12.59
CA SER A 409 -2.53 4.80 -11.74
C SER A 409 -1.82 6.02 -12.34
N VAL A 410 -1.60 6.00 -13.66
CA VAL A 410 -0.99 7.11 -14.42
C VAL A 410 -1.89 8.35 -14.40
N SER A 411 -3.20 8.16 -14.59
CA SER A 411 -4.19 9.24 -14.57
C SER A 411 -4.27 9.89 -13.19
N LYS A 412 -4.43 9.09 -12.14
CA LYS A 412 -4.50 9.53 -10.75
C LYS A 412 -3.22 10.22 -10.27
N TYR A 413 -2.05 9.70 -10.66
CA TYR A 413 -0.77 10.38 -10.43
C TYR A 413 -0.77 11.77 -11.07
N SER A 414 -1.26 11.89 -12.30
CA SER A 414 -1.33 13.16 -13.02
C SER A 414 -2.27 14.17 -12.36
N VAL A 415 -3.38 13.71 -11.76
CA VAL A 415 -4.25 14.58 -10.93
C VAL A 415 -3.48 15.16 -9.76
N VAL A 416 -2.77 14.31 -8.99
CA VAL A 416 -1.98 14.77 -7.85
C VAL A 416 -0.93 15.79 -8.27
N LYS A 417 -0.26 15.57 -9.41
CA LYS A 417 0.72 16.50 -9.97
C LYS A 417 0.11 17.81 -10.47
N GLY A 418 -1.16 17.79 -10.87
CA GLY A 418 -1.93 19.00 -11.17
C GLY A 418 -2.43 19.75 -9.93
N GLY A 419 -2.22 19.22 -8.72
CA GLY A 419 -2.66 19.83 -7.45
C GLY A 419 -4.02 19.36 -6.94
N GLY A 420 -4.65 18.40 -7.60
CA GLY A 420 -5.86 17.74 -7.09
C GLY A 420 -5.55 16.64 -6.08
N LEU A 421 -6.59 15.97 -5.60
CA LEU A 421 -6.51 14.86 -4.66
C LEU A 421 -7.12 13.60 -5.27
N ASN A 422 -6.57 12.45 -4.89
CA ASN A 422 -7.13 11.17 -5.31
C ASN A 422 -8.28 10.78 -4.37
N HIS A 423 -9.45 10.50 -4.93
CA HIS A 423 -10.46 9.63 -4.32
C HIS A 423 -9.97 8.17 -4.33
N ARG A 424 -10.80 7.23 -3.88
CA ARG A 424 -10.48 5.79 -3.87
C ARG A 424 -9.96 5.31 -5.23
N HIS A 425 -8.88 4.53 -5.21
CA HIS A 425 -8.23 3.96 -6.38
C HIS A 425 -9.10 2.88 -7.02
N ASP A 426 -9.68 2.00 -6.22
CA ASP A 426 -10.50 0.88 -6.66
C ASP A 426 -11.66 0.57 -5.69
N LEU A 427 -12.28 -0.61 -5.83
CA LEU A 427 -13.40 -1.03 -4.98
C LEU A 427 -12.98 -1.45 -3.56
N SER A 428 -11.70 -1.76 -3.35
CA SER A 428 -11.19 -2.35 -2.11
C SER A 428 -10.70 -1.32 -1.08
N GLU A 429 -10.36 -0.10 -1.52
CA GLU A 429 -9.81 0.92 -0.62
C GLU A 429 -10.85 1.58 0.29
N MET A 430 -12.10 1.75 -0.19
CA MET A 430 -13.15 2.46 0.52
C MET A 430 -14.55 1.99 0.12
N GLY A 431 -15.43 1.88 1.11
CA GLY A 431 -16.87 1.72 0.89
C GLY A 431 -17.48 2.97 0.28
N LEU A 432 -18.24 2.82 -0.80
CA LEU A 432 -19.07 3.88 -1.35
C LEU A 432 -20.48 3.33 -1.55
N ILE A 433 -21.36 3.63 -0.61
CA ILE A 433 -22.78 3.30 -0.70
C ILE A 433 -23.42 4.29 -1.68
N LYS A 434 -24.22 3.76 -2.60
CA LYS A 434 -24.86 4.49 -3.71
C LYS A 434 -26.36 4.21 -3.69
N ASP A 435 -27.11 4.98 -4.46
CA ASP A 435 -28.54 4.78 -4.78
C ASP A 435 -28.95 3.29 -4.91
N ASN A 436 -28.23 2.53 -5.73
CA ASN A 436 -28.52 1.12 -6.00
C ASN A 436 -28.31 0.22 -4.78
N HIS A 437 -27.31 0.53 -3.94
CA HIS A 437 -27.06 -0.19 -2.71
C HIS A 437 -28.16 0.09 -1.68
N ILE A 438 -28.57 1.37 -1.57
CA ILE A 438 -29.63 1.82 -0.66
C ILE A 438 -30.96 1.17 -1.05
N ALA A 439 -31.31 1.22 -2.35
CA ALA A 439 -32.52 0.60 -2.87
C ALA A 439 -32.60 -0.90 -2.55
N GLN A 440 -31.49 -1.62 -2.68
CA GLN A 440 -31.44 -3.05 -2.41
C GLN A 440 -31.39 -3.39 -0.90
N ALA A 441 -30.77 -2.54 -0.09
CA ALA A 441 -30.71 -2.69 1.37
C ALA A 441 -32.00 -2.24 2.08
N GLY A 442 -32.86 -1.48 1.39
CA GLY A 442 -34.14 -0.98 1.88
C GLY A 442 -34.08 0.40 2.56
N SER A 443 -32.92 0.80 3.12
CA SER A 443 -32.71 2.14 3.68
C SER A 443 -31.23 2.51 3.77
N VAL A 444 -30.92 3.80 4.01
CA VAL A 444 -29.53 4.26 4.21
C VAL A 444 -28.93 3.63 5.47
N THR A 445 -29.71 3.55 6.55
CA THR A 445 -29.32 2.90 7.81
C THR A 445 -28.94 1.45 7.59
N ALA A 446 -29.81 0.70 6.90
CA ALA A 446 -29.58 -0.72 6.64
C ALA A 446 -28.29 -0.94 5.85
N ALA A 447 -28.05 -0.13 4.82
CA ALA A 447 -26.84 -0.19 4.00
C ALA A 447 -25.56 0.11 4.82
N ILE A 448 -25.56 1.19 5.60
CA ILE A 448 -24.39 1.59 6.41
C ILE A 448 -24.08 0.55 7.48
N LEU A 449 -25.08 0.04 8.19
CA LEU A 449 -24.88 -0.99 9.22
C LEU A 449 -24.37 -2.32 8.65
N ALA A 450 -24.88 -2.72 7.49
CA ALA A 450 -24.38 -3.91 6.79
C ALA A 450 -22.91 -3.75 6.39
N PHE A 451 -22.53 -2.58 5.84
CA PHE A 451 -21.15 -2.30 5.48
C PHE A 451 -20.23 -2.31 6.70
N LYS A 452 -20.59 -1.59 7.77
CA LYS A 452 -19.77 -1.51 9.00
C LYS A 452 -19.61 -2.87 9.69
N ARG A 453 -20.59 -3.78 9.56
CA ARG A 453 -20.46 -5.16 10.06
C ARG A 453 -19.43 -5.96 9.27
N HIS A 454 -19.37 -5.78 7.95
CA HIS A 454 -18.46 -6.51 7.09
C HIS A 454 -17.02 -5.94 7.11
N ALA A 455 -16.90 -4.61 7.14
CA ALA A 455 -15.65 -3.88 7.00
C ALA A 455 -15.52 -2.75 8.03
N PRO A 456 -15.49 -3.04 9.34
CA PRO A 456 -15.59 -2.04 10.42
C PRO A 456 -14.46 -1.00 10.48
N PHE A 457 -13.33 -1.27 9.83
CA PHE A 457 -12.16 -0.39 9.78
C PHE A 457 -11.91 0.22 8.40
N THR A 458 -12.78 -0.05 7.43
CA THR A 458 -12.67 0.54 6.08
C THR A 458 -13.44 1.85 6.06
N PRO A 459 -12.85 2.97 5.59
CA PRO A 459 -13.58 4.23 5.48
C PRO A 459 -14.83 4.06 4.61
N LEU A 460 -15.86 4.83 4.94
CA LEU A 460 -17.15 4.79 4.30
C LEU A 460 -17.56 6.18 3.83
N GLU A 461 -17.91 6.24 2.55
CA GLU A 461 -18.67 7.32 1.94
C GLU A 461 -20.08 6.84 1.61
N VAL A 462 -21.07 7.70 1.84
CA VAL A 462 -22.45 7.45 1.48
C VAL A 462 -22.99 8.56 0.60
N GLU A 463 -23.54 8.17 -0.55
CA GLU A 463 -24.24 9.05 -1.47
C GLU A 463 -25.66 9.28 -1.00
N VAL A 464 -26.07 10.54 -0.93
CA VAL A 464 -27.41 10.99 -0.56
C VAL A 464 -27.90 12.04 -1.56
N ASP A 465 -29.18 11.95 -1.91
CA ASP A 465 -29.86 12.87 -2.84
C ASP A 465 -30.85 13.82 -2.13
N THR A 466 -31.12 13.58 -0.84
CA THR A 466 -32.08 14.36 -0.04
C THR A 466 -31.56 14.63 1.37
N LEU A 467 -32.00 15.74 1.98
CA LEU A 467 -31.68 16.05 3.38
C LEU A 467 -32.23 15.02 4.38
N ALA A 468 -33.31 14.31 4.02
CA ALA A 468 -33.86 13.23 4.82
C ALA A 468 -32.92 12.01 4.90
N GLN A 469 -32.34 11.60 3.77
CA GLN A 469 -31.30 10.56 3.74
C GLN A 469 -30.04 10.98 4.50
N LEU A 470 -29.65 12.26 4.39
CA LEU A 470 -28.55 12.81 5.17
C LEU A 470 -28.83 12.69 6.68
N ALA A 471 -30.02 13.06 7.13
CA ALA A 471 -30.43 12.93 8.53
C ALA A 471 -30.36 11.46 9.01
N GLU A 472 -30.69 10.49 8.15
CA GLU A 472 -30.55 9.06 8.44
C GLU A 472 -29.07 8.63 8.55
N ALA A 473 -28.19 9.16 7.71
CA ALA A 473 -26.77 8.79 7.66
C ALA A 473 -25.93 9.34 8.83
N LEU A 474 -26.16 10.60 9.23
CA LEU A 474 -25.31 11.31 10.19
C LEU A 474 -25.10 10.60 11.53
N PRO A 475 -26.13 10.02 12.19
CA PRO A 475 -25.96 9.28 13.45
C PRO A 475 -25.03 8.07 13.34
N LEU A 476 -24.91 7.51 12.14
CA LEU A 476 -24.08 6.34 11.86
C LEU A 476 -22.63 6.71 11.56
N LYS A 477 -22.28 8.00 11.54
CA LYS A 477 -20.91 8.52 11.45
C LYS A 477 -20.11 7.94 10.26
N PRO A 478 -20.56 8.12 9.01
CA PRO A 478 -19.70 7.85 7.86
C PRO A 478 -18.53 8.85 7.84
N GLU A 479 -17.40 8.48 7.25
CA GLU A 479 -16.26 9.39 7.10
C GLU A 479 -16.55 10.52 6.10
N MET A 480 -17.38 10.23 5.08
CA MET A 480 -17.78 11.20 4.05
C MET A 480 -19.24 11.02 3.62
N VAL A 481 -19.85 12.12 3.19
CA VAL A 481 -21.14 12.12 2.49
C VAL A 481 -20.97 12.72 1.12
N LEU A 482 -21.48 12.06 0.08
CA LEU A 482 -21.56 12.59 -1.27
C LEU A 482 -22.95 13.17 -1.49
N LEU A 483 -23.01 14.49 -1.70
CA LEU A 483 -24.22 15.25 -1.99
C LEU A 483 -24.47 15.21 -3.49
N ASP A 484 -25.35 14.31 -3.94
CA ASP A 484 -25.57 14.09 -5.38
C ASP A 484 -26.64 15.03 -5.93
N ASN A 485 -26.28 15.79 -6.98
CA ASN A 485 -27.18 16.64 -7.76
C ASN A 485 -28.00 17.67 -6.95
N MET A 486 -27.55 18.05 -5.75
CA MET A 486 -28.19 19.08 -4.93
C MET A 486 -27.90 20.49 -5.46
N ASP A 487 -28.86 21.41 -5.29
CA ASP A 487 -28.64 22.83 -5.57
C ASP A 487 -27.83 23.52 -4.46
N ASN A 488 -27.42 24.77 -4.69
CA ASN A 488 -26.54 25.49 -3.77
C ASN A 488 -27.18 25.71 -2.39
N ALA A 489 -28.48 25.97 -2.34
CA ALA A 489 -29.20 26.21 -1.09
C ALA A 489 -29.28 24.92 -0.27
N THR A 490 -29.61 23.82 -0.93
CA THR A 490 -29.70 22.47 -0.33
C THR A 490 -28.34 21.99 0.16
N MET A 491 -27.26 22.20 -0.62
CA MET A 491 -25.90 21.89 -0.17
C MET A 491 -25.50 22.70 1.06
N ALA A 492 -25.81 24.00 1.09
CA ALA A 492 -25.53 24.85 2.26
C ALA A 492 -26.28 24.39 3.51
N GLU A 493 -27.51 23.91 3.37
CA GLU A 493 -28.29 23.32 4.46
C GLU A 493 -27.71 21.97 4.92
N ALA A 494 -27.36 21.09 3.98
CA ALA A 494 -26.69 19.82 4.26
C ALA A 494 -25.39 20.05 5.05
N MET A 495 -24.59 21.05 4.66
CA MET A 495 -23.38 21.40 5.37
C MET A 495 -23.65 21.87 6.80
N LYS A 496 -24.70 22.65 7.05
CA LYS A 496 -25.10 23.03 8.43
C LYS A 496 -25.42 21.80 9.26
N MET A 497 -26.15 20.83 8.72
CA MET A 497 -26.47 19.57 9.41
C MET A 497 -25.19 18.77 9.73
N ILE A 498 -24.28 18.64 8.76
CA ILE A 498 -22.99 17.95 8.93
C ILE A 498 -22.15 18.62 10.02
N ARG A 499 -22.03 19.96 10.00
CA ARG A 499 -21.25 20.69 11.01
C ARG A 499 -21.88 20.58 12.41
N ALA A 500 -23.20 20.66 12.51
CA ALA A 500 -23.89 20.43 13.78
C ALA A 500 -23.66 19.02 14.33
N ALA A 501 -23.72 17.99 13.47
CA ALA A 501 -23.43 16.61 13.84
C ALA A 501 -21.97 16.43 14.29
N ASN A 502 -21.01 17.05 13.59
CA ASN A 502 -19.60 17.03 13.98
C ASN A 502 -19.36 17.63 15.37
N LEU A 503 -19.97 18.78 15.66
CA LEU A 503 -19.89 19.41 16.98
C LEU A 503 -20.53 18.54 18.07
N THR A 504 -21.70 17.98 17.79
CA THR A 504 -22.48 17.21 18.78
C THR A 504 -21.83 15.87 19.10
N ASN A 505 -21.29 15.20 18.09
CA ASN A 505 -20.83 13.81 18.20
C ASN A 505 -19.31 13.65 18.27
N GLY A 506 -18.56 14.75 18.25
CA GLY A 506 -17.09 14.73 18.18
C GLY A 506 -16.56 14.07 16.90
N THR A 507 -17.28 14.20 15.79
CA THR A 507 -16.93 13.57 14.50
C THR A 507 -16.27 14.56 13.54
N LYS A 508 -15.70 14.04 12.44
CA LYS A 508 -15.12 14.82 11.35
C LYS A 508 -15.67 14.38 9.99
N ILE A 509 -17.00 14.31 9.89
CA ILE A 509 -17.71 13.98 8.65
C ILE A 509 -17.44 15.11 7.65
N THR A 510 -17.06 14.72 6.44
CA THR A 510 -16.76 15.62 5.32
C THR A 510 -17.78 15.45 4.20
N ALA A 511 -17.90 16.44 3.32
CA ALA A 511 -18.85 16.42 2.21
C ALA A 511 -18.18 16.54 0.84
N GLU A 512 -18.62 15.71 -0.11
CA GLU A 512 -18.35 15.83 -1.54
C GLU A 512 -19.56 16.43 -2.25
N ALA A 513 -19.34 17.43 -3.11
CA ALA A 513 -20.32 17.80 -4.13
C ALA A 513 -20.10 16.97 -5.41
N SER A 514 -21.16 16.32 -5.87
CA SER A 514 -21.21 15.56 -7.12
C SER A 514 -22.44 15.98 -7.93
N GLY A 515 -22.39 15.80 -9.26
CA GLY A 515 -23.52 16.10 -10.14
C GLY A 515 -23.32 17.29 -11.06
N GLY A 516 -22.84 17.01 -12.28
CA GLY A 516 -22.79 18.00 -13.37
C GLY A 516 -21.80 19.14 -13.21
N PHE A 517 -20.80 19.04 -12.32
CA PHE A 517 -19.72 20.03 -12.24
C PHE A 517 -18.77 19.93 -13.45
N THR A 518 -18.49 21.08 -14.05
CA THR A 518 -17.56 21.31 -15.16
C THR A 518 -16.63 22.46 -14.78
N LEU A 519 -15.59 22.71 -15.58
CA LEU A 519 -14.69 23.85 -15.34
C LEU A 519 -15.45 25.20 -15.38
N ASP A 520 -16.50 25.28 -16.19
CA ASP A 520 -17.24 26.52 -16.47
C ASP A 520 -18.34 26.84 -15.44
N ASN A 521 -18.70 25.90 -14.56
CA ASN A 521 -19.79 26.07 -13.58
C ASN A 521 -19.35 25.86 -12.12
N LEU A 522 -18.05 26.01 -11.84
CA LEU A 522 -17.52 25.90 -10.46
C LEU A 522 -18.00 27.04 -9.55
N ASP A 523 -18.54 28.12 -10.10
CA ASP A 523 -19.22 29.18 -9.35
C ASP A 523 -20.42 28.67 -8.55
N ARG A 524 -21.01 27.52 -8.94
CA ARG A 524 -22.01 26.80 -8.16
C ARG A 524 -21.51 26.38 -6.77
N LEU A 525 -20.19 26.30 -6.53
CA LEU A 525 -19.63 26.00 -5.21
C LEU A 525 -19.70 27.19 -4.24
N LYS A 526 -20.04 28.38 -4.73
CA LYS A 526 -20.12 29.58 -3.90
C LYS A 526 -21.16 29.41 -2.79
N ASN A 527 -20.74 29.69 -1.56
CA ASN A 527 -21.56 29.64 -0.35
C ASN A 527 -22.14 28.25 0.00
N THR A 528 -21.70 27.17 -0.64
CA THR A 528 -22.17 25.81 -0.29
C THR A 528 -21.49 25.29 0.96
N GLY A 529 -20.20 25.62 1.15
CA GLY A 529 -19.39 25.18 2.28
C GLY A 529 -18.92 23.73 2.23
N VAL A 530 -19.09 23.05 1.08
CA VAL A 530 -18.62 21.67 0.87
C VAL A 530 -17.11 21.56 0.96
N ASP A 531 -16.60 20.40 1.39
CA ASP A 531 -15.17 20.19 1.56
C ASP A 531 -14.48 19.85 0.23
N TYR A 532 -15.18 19.10 -0.62
CA TYR A 532 -14.66 18.59 -1.88
C TYR A 532 -15.66 18.70 -3.03
N VAL A 533 -15.13 18.69 -4.25
CA VAL A 533 -15.89 18.50 -5.49
C VAL A 533 -15.20 17.43 -6.33
N SER A 534 -15.96 16.49 -6.91
CA SER A 534 -15.42 15.52 -7.86
C SER A 534 -15.86 15.80 -9.29
N LEU A 535 -14.90 15.73 -10.21
CA LEU A 535 -15.15 15.95 -11.63
C LEU A 535 -14.56 14.78 -12.42
N GLY A 536 -15.44 13.92 -12.95
CA GLY A 536 -15.02 12.86 -13.87
C GLY A 536 -14.28 13.38 -15.11
N SER A 537 -14.59 14.63 -15.51
CA SER A 537 -13.96 15.30 -16.65
C SER A 537 -12.46 15.52 -16.51
N ILE A 538 -11.90 15.43 -15.30
CA ILE A 538 -10.47 15.60 -15.07
C ILE A 538 -9.66 14.46 -15.70
N THR A 539 -10.19 13.24 -15.65
CA THR A 539 -9.46 12.02 -16.09
C THR A 539 -9.99 11.41 -17.38
N ASN A 540 -11.15 11.85 -17.88
CA ASN A 540 -11.75 11.30 -19.11
C ASN A 540 -11.86 12.31 -20.27
N VAL A 541 -11.55 13.60 -20.07
CA VAL A 541 -11.39 14.59 -21.14
C VAL A 541 -9.90 14.86 -21.30
N ILE A 542 -9.35 14.56 -22.48
CA ILE A 542 -7.93 14.67 -22.78
C ILE A 542 -7.72 15.73 -23.87
N GLU A 543 -7.04 16.81 -23.49
CA GLU A 543 -6.56 17.91 -24.33
C GLU A 543 -5.02 17.92 -24.29
N PRO A 544 -4.34 17.12 -25.11
CA PRO A 544 -2.91 16.91 -25.00
C PRO A 544 -2.10 18.15 -25.43
N PRO A 545 -1.19 18.67 -24.58
CA PRO A 545 -0.19 19.63 -25.04
C PRO A 545 0.76 18.98 -26.06
N ASP A 546 1.23 19.77 -27.02
CA ASP A 546 2.12 19.28 -28.07
C ASP A 546 3.57 19.22 -27.54
N PHE A 547 4.15 18.02 -27.52
CA PHE A 547 5.56 17.79 -27.21
C PHE A 547 6.30 17.34 -28.46
N SER A 548 7.57 17.71 -28.56
CA SER A 548 8.42 17.27 -29.66
C SER A 548 9.79 16.86 -29.17
N LEU A 549 10.36 15.87 -29.86
CA LEU A 549 11.74 15.45 -29.70
C LEU A 549 12.54 16.05 -30.86
N GLU A 550 13.65 16.71 -30.53
CA GLU A 550 14.60 17.25 -31.50
C GLU A 550 15.95 16.57 -31.26
N ILE A 551 16.53 16.02 -32.33
CA ILE A 551 17.91 15.50 -32.31
C ILE A 551 18.86 16.69 -32.36
N LEU A 552 19.87 16.67 -31.48
CA LEU A 552 20.90 17.69 -31.38
C LEU A 552 22.21 17.12 -31.96
N ASP A 553 22.94 17.96 -32.67
CA ASP A 553 24.22 17.63 -33.32
C ASP A 553 25.30 17.10 -32.34
#